data_AF-A0A7W7P203-F1
#
_entry.id   AF-A0A7W7P203-F1
#
_cell.length_a   1.000
_cell.length_b   1.000
_cell.length_c   1.000
_cell.angle_alpha   90.00
_cell.angle_beta   90.00
_cell.angle_gamma   90.00
#
_symmetry.space_group_name_H-M   'P 1'
#
loop_
_entity.id
_entity.type
_entity.pdbx_description
1 polymer ?
#
loop_
_entity_poly.entity_id
_entity_poly.type
_entity_poly.pdbx_seq_one_letter_code
_entity_poly.pdbx_strand_id
1 'polypeptide(L)'
;MSGQISLTAAYGYLIDQGLGLLELIHAGDWDGVIAHPSLPLMSESALTDLHSRAVLLEGERDLAATRLNELIKISAQVTRRLMERRDELAKLIAAGQKQAESGNYGKVFNGLVYGEKDIYRRKTNERRATG
;
A
#
# COMPACT_ATOMS: atom_id res chain seq x y z
N MET A 1 3.32 21.56 34.71
CA MET A 1 4.39 20.58 34.40
C MET A 1 4.29 20.27 32.93
N SER A 2 5.16 20.88 32.12
CA SER A 2 5.18 20.74 30.66
C SER A 2 5.47 19.29 30.27
N GLY A 3 4.54 18.69 29.53
CA GLY A 3 4.55 17.29 29.09
C GLY A 3 5.71 16.99 28.15
N GLN A 4 6.89 16.78 28.71
CA GLN A 4 8.06 16.35 27.98
C GLN A 4 7.90 14.85 27.70
N ILE A 5 7.45 14.52 26.48
CA ILE A 5 7.40 13.14 26.02
C ILE A 5 8.84 12.62 25.99
N SER A 6 9.10 11.55 26.74
CA SER A 6 10.42 10.90 26.72
C SER A 6 10.71 10.35 25.31
N LEU A 7 11.94 10.52 24.84
CA LEU A 7 12.36 10.05 23.51
C LEU A 7 12.08 8.55 23.31
N THR A 8 12.31 7.76 24.36
CA THR A 8 12.02 6.32 24.33
C THR A 8 10.52 6.06 24.18
N ALA A 9 9.67 6.81 24.88
CA ALA A 9 8.21 6.71 24.75
C ALA A 9 7.73 7.09 23.34
N ALA A 10 8.32 8.13 22.74
CA ALA A 10 8.05 8.50 21.36
C ALA A 10 8.44 7.40 20.37
N TYR A 11 9.63 6.79 20.53
CA TYR A 11 10.01 5.65 19.70
C TYR A 11 9.09 4.44 19.90
N GLY A 12 8.65 4.17 21.14
CA GLY A 12 7.69 3.09 21.43
C GLY A 12 6.38 3.29 20.69
N TYR A 13 5.81 4.50 20.77
CA TYR A 13 4.60 4.83 20.02
C TYR A 13 4.77 4.64 18.51
N LEU A 14 5.90 5.07 17.94
CA LEU A 14 6.16 4.91 16.50
C LEU A 14 6.35 3.44 16.09
N ILE A 15 6.95 2.63 16.96
CA ILE A 15 7.03 1.17 16.77
C ILE A 15 5.61 0.58 16.71
N ASP A 16 4.76 0.90 17.68
CA ASP A 16 3.38 0.39 17.73
C ASP A 16 2.59 0.79 16.46
N GLN A 17 2.73 2.05 16.05
CA GLN A 17 2.12 2.56 14.81
C GLN A 17 2.65 1.85 13.56
N GLY A 18 3.94 1.55 13.49
CA GLY A 18 4.54 0.83 12.37
C GLY A 18 4.15 -0.65 12.34
N LEU A 19 4.00 -1.29 13.50
CA LEU A 19 3.50 -2.67 13.62
C LEU A 19 2.04 -2.76 13.19
N GLY A 20 1.17 -1.86 13.65
CA GLY A 20 -0.24 -1.81 13.22
C GLY A 20 -0.36 -1.62 11.70
N LEU A 21 0.49 -0.78 11.11
CA LEU A 21 0.55 -0.62 9.65
C LEU A 21 0.98 -1.91 8.93
N LEU A 22 1.97 -2.64 9.47
CA LEU A 22 2.39 -3.94 8.92
C LEU A 22 1.28 -4.99 9.01
N GLU A 23 0.50 -5.01 10.09
CA GLU A 23 -0.64 -5.90 10.24
C GLU A 23 -1.69 -5.66 9.15
N LEU A 24 -2.03 -4.39 8.88
CA LEU A 24 -2.96 -4.02 7.81
C LEU A 24 -2.41 -4.42 6.42
N ILE A 25 -1.12 -4.19 6.17
CA ILE A 25 -0.44 -4.61 4.95
C ILE A 25 -0.49 -6.13 4.77
N HIS A 26 -0.22 -6.91 5.82
CA HIS A 26 -0.27 -8.36 5.78
C HIS A 26 -1.69 -8.91 5.60
N ALA A 27 -2.70 -8.23 6.16
CA ALA A 27 -4.10 -8.54 5.94
C ALA A 27 -4.59 -8.15 4.52
N GLY A 28 -3.82 -7.34 3.78
CA GLY A 28 -4.22 -6.79 2.49
C GLY A 28 -5.31 -5.71 2.60
N ASP A 29 -5.51 -5.14 3.80
CA ASP A 29 -6.46 -4.04 4.04
C ASP A 29 -5.84 -2.70 3.61
N TRP A 30 -5.85 -2.47 2.30
CA TRP A 30 -5.25 -1.26 1.72
C TRP A 30 -6.01 0.02 2.06
N ASP A 31 -7.32 -0.06 2.30
CA ASP A 31 -8.13 1.09 2.73
C ASP A 31 -7.72 1.48 4.16
N GLY A 32 -7.54 0.50 5.04
CA GLY A 32 -6.99 0.70 6.39
C GLY A 32 -5.58 1.28 6.37
N VAL A 33 -4.70 0.79 5.47
CA VAL A 33 -3.34 1.33 5.28
C VAL A 33 -3.37 2.81 4.89
N ILE A 34 -4.26 3.21 3.98
CA ILE A 34 -4.39 4.61 3.53
C ILE A 34 -4.97 5.51 4.64
N ALA A 35 -5.92 4.99 5.41
CA ALA A 35 -6.53 5.72 6.53
C ALA A 35 -5.62 5.80 7.78
N HIS A 36 -4.51 5.06 7.80
CA HIS A 36 -3.68 4.94 9.01
C HIS A 36 -2.97 6.26 9.36
N PRO A 37 -3.12 6.76 10.61
CA PRO A 37 -2.64 8.08 11.01
C PRO A 37 -1.11 8.21 11.10
N SER A 38 -0.35 7.12 10.89
CA SER A 38 1.11 7.09 11.05
C SER A 38 1.91 7.55 9.82
N LEU A 39 1.28 7.66 8.66
CA LEU A 39 1.92 8.13 7.42
C LEU A 39 2.66 9.47 7.57
N PRO A 40 2.12 10.48 8.30
CA PRO A 40 2.83 11.74 8.58
C PRO A 40 3.79 11.67 9.77
N LEU A 41 3.60 10.72 10.70
CA LEU A 41 4.34 10.62 11.96
C LEU A 41 5.76 10.05 11.80
N MET A 42 6.06 9.41 10.67
CA MET A 42 7.42 8.99 10.29
C MET A 42 8.24 10.12 9.64
N SER A 43 7.93 11.39 9.92
CA SER A 43 8.77 12.50 9.49
C SER A 43 10.12 12.44 10.22
N GLU A 44 11.17 12.14 9.45
CA GLU A 44 12.56 12.09 9.89
C GLU A 44 12.98 13.39 10.61
N SER A 45 12.44 14.53 10.16
CA SER A 45 12.68 15.83 10.77
C SER A 45 12.12 15.96 12.19
N ALA A 46 10.90 15.49 12.45
CA ALA A 46 10.31 15.53 13.80
C ALA A 46 11.07 14.62 14.78
N LEU A 47 11.53 13.47 14.30
CA LEU A 47 12.37 12.56 15.09
C LEU A 47 13.76 13.13 15.37
N THR A 48 14.36 13.81 14.39
CA THR A 48 15.67 14.48 14.53
C THR A 48 15.59 15.64 15.53
N ASP A 49 14.52 16.44 15.47
CA ASP A 49 14.27 17.52 16.41
C ASP A 49 14.05 17.00 17.84
N LEU A 50 13.32 15.89 17.99
CA LEU A 50 13.10 15.26 19.30
C LEU A 50 14.40 14.67 19.86
N HIS A 51 15.22 14.03 19.02
CA HIS A 51 16.49 13.45 19.40
C HIS A 51 17.51 14.52 19.83
N SER A 52 17.59 15.64 19.08
CA SER A 52 18.53 16.73 19.38
C SER A 52 18.25 17.48 20.69
N ARG A 53 17.00 17.43 21.17
CA ARG A 53 16.56 18.09 22.42
C ARG A 53 16.56 17.15 23.63
N ALA A 54 16.79 15.85 23.43
CA ALA A 54 16.74 14.87 24.50
C ALA A 54 18.03 14.86 25.32
N VAL A 55 17.93 15.12 26.63
CA VAL A 55 19.01 14.85 27.58
C VAL A 55 18.77 13.45 28.14
N LEU A 56 19.60 12.49 27.70
CA LEU A 56 19.47 11.09 28.08
C LEU A 56 20.59 10.66 29.03
N LEU A 57 20.22 9.98 30.11
CA LEU A 57 21.14 9.22 30.94
C LEU A 57 21.66 7.99 30.17
N GLU A 58 22.80 7.42 30.58
CA GLU A 58 23.48 6.33 29.85
C GLU A 58 22.56 5.14 29.55
N GLY A 59 21.81 4.64 30.54
CA GLY A 59 20.84 3.56 30.33
C GLY A 59 19.64 3.93 29.44
N GLU A 60 19.30 5.22 29.34
CA GLU A 60 18.24 5.70 28.44
C GLU A 60 18.74 5.84 26.99
N ARG A 61 20.05 6.07 26.81
CA ARG A 61 20.68 6.10 25.48
C ARG A 61 20.67 4.73 24.83
N ASP A 62 21.04 3.69 25.58
CA ASP A 62 21.05 2.32 25.08
C ASP A 62 19.64 1.88 24.67
N LEU A 63 18.64 2.12 25.53
CA LEU A 63 17.25 1.82 25.22
C LEU A 63 16.73 2.62 24.00
N ALA A 64 17.09 3.91 23.92
CA ALA A 64 16.73 4.74 22.77
C ALA A 64 17.35 4.23 21.47
N ALA A 65 18.62 3.81 21.50
CA ALA A 65 19.32 3.24 20.36
C ALA A 65 18.70 1.90 19.92
N THR A 66 18.33 1.03 20.87
CA THR A 66 17.60 -0.22 20.57
C THR A 66 16.27 0.08 19.87
N ARG A 67 15.45 0.98 20.42
CA ARG A 67 14.15 1.33 19.84
C ARG A 67 14.28 2.02 18.47
N LEU A 68 15.29 2.86 18.28
CA LEU A 68 15.57 3.47 16.98
C LEU A 68 15.90 2.42 15.92
N ASN A 69 16.73 1.43 16.28
CA ASN A 69 17.06 0.32 15.39
C ASN A 69 15.83 -0.52 15.03
N GLU A 70 14.92 -0.75 15.97
CA GLU A 70 13.64 -1.43 15.70
C GLU A 70 12.76 -0.62 14.75
N LEU A 71 12.65 0.68 14.98
CA LEU A 71 11.88 1.58 14.13
C LEU A 71 12.42 1.60 12.69
N ILE A 72 13.74 1.63 12.50
CA ILE A 72 14.38 1.55 11.17
C ILE A 72 14.04 0.23 10.47
N LYS A 73 14.05 -0.89 11.21
CA LYS A 73 13.70 -2.21 10.64
C LYS A 73 12.24 -2.26 10.22
N ILE A 74 11.33 -1.69 11.02
CA ILE A 74 9.90 -1.65 10.72
C ILE A 74 9.65 -0.74 9.52
N SER A 75 10.24 0.46 9.47
CA SER A 75 10.06 1.40 8.36
C SER A 75 10.58 0.84 7.04
N ALA A 76 11.72 0.13 7.06
CA ALA A 76 12.25 -0.56 5.88
C ALA A 76 11.30 -1.65 5.38
N GLN A 77 10.69 -2.43 6.29
CA GLN A 77 9.71 -3.47 5.92
C GLN A 77 8.44 -2.87 5.32
N VAL A 78 7.87 -1.85 5.96
CA VAL A 78 6.69 -1.12 5.45
C VAL A 78 6.99 -0.58 4.05
N THR A 79 8.11 0.13 3.89
CA THR A 79 8.50 0.74 2.60
C THR A 79 8.63 -0.31 1.52
N ARG A 80 9.32 -1.41 1.81
CA ARG A 80 9.46 -2.53 0.87
C ARG A 80 8.11 -3.08 0.44
N ARG A 81 7.19 -3.34 1.38
CA ARG A 81 5.85 -3.88 1.06
C ARG A 81 5.00 -2.92 0.25
N LEU A 82 5.06 -1.62 0.56
CA LEU A 82 4.36 -0.60 -0.22
C LEU A 82 4.91 -0.51 -1.65
N MET A 83 6.23 -0.62 -1.83
CA MET A 83 6.85 -0.67 -3.17
C MET A 83 6.43 -1.93 -3.94
N GLU A 84 6.48 -3.11 -3.30
CA GLU A 84 6.01 -4.37 -3.90
C GLU A 84 4.55 -4.23 -4.36
N ARG A 85 3.68 -3.67 -3.51
CA ARG A 85 2.27 -3.43 -3.84
C ARG A 85 2.08 -2.44 -4.98
N ARG A 86 2.83 -1.34 -4.99
CA ARG A 86 2.80 -0.35 -6.08
C ARG A 86 3.15 -1.03 -7.40
N ASP A 87 4.18 -1.87 -7.42
CA ASP A 87 4.62 -2.57 -8.63
C ASP A 87 3.59 -3.61 -9.10
N GLU A 88 2.89 -4.29 -8.18
CA GLU A 88 1.74 -5.13 -8.50
C GLU A 88 0.59 -4.34 -9.15
N LEU A 89 0.22 -3.20 -8.55
CA LEU A 89 -0.84 -2.34 -9.08
C LEU A 89 -0.48 -1.80 -10.47
N ALA A 90 0.78 -1.42 -10.70
CA ALA A 90 1.25 -1.00 -12.02
C ALA A 90 1.06 -2.10 -13.08
N LYS A 91 1.36 -3.37 -12.73
CA LYS A 91 1.13 -4.52 -13.62
C LYS A 91 -0.36 -4.74 -13.89
N LEU A 92 -1.20 -4.65 -12.87
CA LEU A 92 -2.65 -4.82 -13.02
C LEU A 92 -3.28 -3.74 -13.89
N ILE A 93 -2.85 -2.48 -13.72
CA ILE A 93 -3.30 -1.36 -14.55
C ILE A 93 -2.89 -1.58 -16.01
N ALA A 94 -1.63 -1.93 -16.26
CA ALA A 94 -1.15 -2.20 -17.62
C ALA A 94 -1.90 -3.37 -18.28
N ALA A 95 -2.18 -4.43 -17.53
CA ALA A 95 -2.99 -5.55 -18.00
C ALA A 95 -4.43 -5.13 -18.32
N GLY A 96 -5.05 -4.32 -17.46
CA GLY A 96 -6.39 -3.78 -17.68
C GLY A 96 -6.47 -2.86 -18.90
N GLN A 97 -5.49 -2.00 -19.11
CA GLN A 97 -5.39 -1.15 -20.31
C GLN A 97 -5.28 -1.98 -21.58
N LYS A 98 -4.39 -2.98 -21.59
CA LYS A 98 -4.24 -3.90 -22.73
C LYS A 98 -5.54 -4.68 -23.02
N GLN A 99 -6.29 -5.06 -21.98
CA GLN A 99 -7.58 -5.71 -22.13
C GLN A 99 -8.64 -4.76 -22.71
N ALA A 100 -8.64 -3.50 -22.32
CA ALA A 100 -9.52 -2.47 -22.87
C ALA A 100 -9.20 -2.15 -24.34
N GLU A 101 -7.92 -2.02 -24.69
CA GLU A 101 -7.44 -1.76 -26.06
C GLU A 101 -7.69 -2.93 -27.02
N SER A 102 -7.62 -4.17 -26.52
CA SER A 102 -7.88 -5.37 -27.33
C SER A 102 -9.36 -5.63 -27.61
N GLY A 103 -10.27 -4.74 -27.19
CA GLY A 103 -11.71 -4.84 -27.44
C GLY A 103 -12.38 -6.04 -26.77
N ASN A 104 -11.66 -6.76 -25.89
CA ASN A 104 -12.12 -7.99 -25.28
C ASN A 104 -12.91 -7.74 -23.99
N TYR A 105 -13.72 -6.67 -23.97
CA TYR A 105 -14.95 -6.69 -23.18
C TYR A 105 -15.91 -7.57 -23.97
N GLY A 106 -15.82 -8.89 -23.79
CA GLY A 106 -16.76 -9.77 -24.47
C GLY A 106 -18.16 -9.29 -24.13
N LYS A 107 -18.89 -8.82 -25.15
CA LYS A 107 -20.22 -8.29 -24.96
C LYS A 107 -21.06 -9.47 -24.48
N VAL A 108 -21.50 -9.42 -23.23
CA VAL A 108 -22.39 -10.42 -22.67
C VAL A 108 -23.72 -10.27 -23.38
N PHE A 109 -24.01 -11.21 -24.28
CA PHE A 109 -25.32 -11.37 -24.88
C PHE A 109 -25.83 -12.73 -24.41
N ASN A 110 -26.91 -12.74 -23.63
CA ASN A 110 -27.52 -13.96 -23.10
C ASN A 110 -26.56 -14.85 -22.28
N GLY A 111 -25.68 -14.26 -21.46
CA GLY A 111 -24.80 -15.00 -20.55
C GLY A 111 -23.56 -15.64 -21.21
N LEU A 112 -23.30 -15.38 -22.49
CA LEU A 112 -22.10 -15.85 -23.20
C LEU A 112 -21.21 -14.67 -23.59
N VAL A 113 -19.91 -14.81 -23.33
CA VAL A 113 -18.85 -13.84 -23.63
C VAL A 113 -18.42 -14.07 -25.09
N TYR A 114 -18.79 -13.19 -26.00
CA TYR A 114 -18.39 -13.27 -27.41
C TYR A 114 -17.24 -12.31 -27.71
N GLY A 115 -16.20 -12.80 -28.39
CA GLY A 115 -15.18 -11.94 -28.98
C GLY A 115 -15.77 -11.10 -30.12
N GLU A 116 -15.22 -9.92 -30.35
CA GLU A 116 -15.74 -8.96 -31.36
C GLU A 116 -15.85 -9.58 -32.77
N LYS A 117 -14.96 -10.52 -33.10
CA LYS A 117 -14.99 -11.28 -34.38
C LYS A 117 -16.18 -12.24 -34.50
N ASP A 118 -16.71 -12.75 -33.40
CA ASP A 118 -17.82 -13.71 -33.40
C ASP A 118 -19.17 -13.02 -33.67
N ILE A 119 -19.29 -11.76 -33.25
CA ILE A 119 -20.50 -10.94 -33.45
C ILE A 119 -20.69 -10.63 -34.94
N TYR A 120 -19.61 -10.34 -35.67
CA TYR A 120 -19.67 -10.05 -37.10
C TYR A 120 -19.97 -11.30 -37.94
N ARG A 121 -19.51 -12.48 -37.51
CA ARG A 121 -19.74 -13.75 -38.23
C ARG A 121 -21.19 -14.21 -38.14
N ARG A 122 -21.88 -13.92 -37.03
CA ARG A 122 -23.30 -14.27 -36.86
C ARG A 122 -24.23 -13.37 -37.67
N LYS A 123 -24.02 -12.05 -37.65
CA LYS A 123 -24.83 -11.09 -38.42
C LYS A 123 -24.78 -11.33 -39.93
N THR A 124 -23.64 -11.82 -40.44
CA THR A 124 -23.48 -12.15 -41.86
C THR A 124 -24.17 -13.46 -42.25
N ASN A 125 -24.20 -14.45 -41.35
CA ASN A 125 -24.91 -15.70 -41.58
C ASN A 125 -26.44 -15.55 -41.45
N GLU A 126 -26.94 -14.75 -40.52
CA GLU A 126 -28.38 -14.50 -40.38
C GLU A 126 -28.96 -13.76 -41.60
N ARG A 127 -28.23 -12.80 -42.19
CA ARG A 127 -28.65 -12.12 -43.43
C ARG A 127 -28.69 -13.01 -44.67
N ARG A 128 -27.93 -14.12 -44.69
CA ARG A 128 -27.95 -15.10 -45.79
C ARG A 128 -29.04 -16.15 -45.65
N ALA A 129 -29.60 -16.34 -44.45
CA ALA A 129 -30.65 -17.32 -44.21
C ALA A 129 -32.07 -16.75 -44.45
N THR A 130 -32.20 -15.43 -44.57
CA THR A 130 -33.50 -14.73 -44.74
C THR A 130 -33.63 -13.98 -46.07
N GLY A 131 -32.77 -14.24 -47.05
CA GLY A 131 -32.85 -13.70 -48.41
C GLY A 131 -32.70 -14.81 -49.43
#